data_AF-A0A1V5P0H7-F1
#
_entry.id   AF-A0A1V5P0H7-F1
#
_cell.length_a   1.000
_cell.length_b   1.000
_cell.length_c   1.000
_cell.angle_alpha   90.00
_cell.angle_beta   90.00
_cell.angle_gamma   90.00
#
_symmetry.space_group_name_H-M   'P 1'
#
loop_
_entity.id
_entity.type
_entity.pdbx_description
1 polymer ?
#
loop_
_entity_poly.entity_id
_entity_poly.type
_entity_poly.pdbx_seq_one_letter_code
_entity_poly.pdbx_strand_id
1 'polypeptide(L)'
;MGAKKDELIKMLTGKNEIGVCIYVGDGIKTGERTPSKVAIKLKNDLLILNDMIPIPIDDRYIAGLGDNNAEIIFTDPDNQVVHIKIYI
;
A
#
# COMPACT_ATOMS: atom_id res chain seq x y z
N MET A 1 -1.08 1.63 19.22
CA MET A 1 -2.29 1.30 18.42
C MET A 1 -2.48 2.45 17.46
N GLY A 2 -2.35 2.16 16.16
CA GLY A 2 -2.25 3.17 15.12
C GLY A 2 -3.58 3.32 14.39
N ALA A 3 -4.18 4.51 14.47
CA ALA A 3 -5.50 4.78 13.91
C ALA A 3 -5.51 4.61 12.38
N LYS A 4 -4.41 4.97 11.70
CA LYS A 4 -4.32 4.87 10.24
C LYS A 4 -4.27 3.42 9.76
N LYS A 5 -3.51 2.58 10.46
CA LYS A 5 -3.40 1.15 10.19
C LYS A 5 -4.76 0.48 10.36
N ASP A 6 -5.46 0.74 11.45
CA ASP A 6 -6.76 0.13 11.73
C ASP A 6 -7.79 0.51 10.65
N GLU A 7 -7.77 1.76 10.20
CA GLU A 7 -8.65 2.26 9.13
C GLU A 7 -8.29 1.66 7.76
N LEU A 8 -6.99 1.58 7.41
CA LEU A 8 -6.54 0.89 6.20
C LEU A 8 -6.90 -0.59 6.19
N ILE A 9 -6.74 -1.30 7.31
CA ILE A 9 -7.17 -2.70 7.45
C ILE A 9 -8.67 -2.81 7.23
N LYS A 10 -9.47 -1.92 7.82
CA LYS A 10 -10.93 -1.89 7.64
C LYS A 10 -11.31 -1.68 6.17
N MET A 11 -10.62 -0.80 5.45
CA MET A 11 -10.84 -0.56 4.03
C MET A 11 -10.54 -1.80 3.17
N LEU A 12 -9.48 -2.54 3.50
CA LEU A 12 -9.06 -3.74 2.78
C LEU A 12 -9.83 -5.00 3.19
N THR A 13 -10.49 -4.99 4.34
CA THR A 13 -11.23 -6.14 4.85
C THR A 13 -12.38 -6.52 3.91
N GLY A 14 -12.44 -7.80 3.53
CA GLY A 14 -13.44 -8.33 2.60
C GLY A 14 -13.14 -8.08 1.12
N LYS A 15 -12.00 -7.47 0.79
CA LYS A 15 -11.51 -7.33 -0.59
C LYS A 15 -10.55 -8.48 -0.90
N ASN A 16 -10.75 -9.13 -2.05
CA ASN A 16 -9.83 -10.15 -2.57
C ASN A 16 -8.80 -9.55 -3.53
N GLU A 17 -9.16 -8.44 -4.17
CA GLU A 17 -8.34 -7.74 -5.16
C GLU A 17 -8.47 -6.22 -4.95
N ILE A 18 -7.39 -5.50 -5.22
CA ILE A 18 -7.35 -4.03 -5.21
C ILE A 18 -6.54 -3.53 -6.41
N GLY A 19 -6.75 -2.27 -6.77
CA GLY A 19 -5.88 -1.57 -7.70
C GLY A 19 -4.63 -1.06 -6.97
N VAL A 20 -3.44 -1.33 -7.50
CA VAL A 20 -2.18 -0.81 -6.94
C VAL A 20 -1.32 -0.14 -8.00
N CYS A 21 -0.63 0.92 -7.60
CA CYS A 21 0.48 1.50 -8.33
C CYS A 21 1.71 1.50 -7.41
N ILE A 22 2.79 0.84 -7.82
CA ILE A 22 4.06 0.80 -7.09
C ILE A 22 5.07 1.67 -7.84
N TYR A 23 5.73 2.57 -7.11
CA TYR A 23 6.80 3.43 -7.62
C TYR A 23 8.02 3.25 -6.74
N VAL A 24 9.18 3.10 -7.37
CA VAL A 24 10.48 2.95 -6.70
C VAL A 24 11.41 4.00 -7.29
N GLY A 25 11.94 4.91 -6.48
CA GLY A 25 12.88 5.95 -6.93
C GLY A 25 12.74 7.32 -6.25
N ASP A 26 13.52 8.30 -6.71
CA ASP A 26 13.74 9.65 -6.13
C ASP A 26 12.53 10.62 -6.15
N GLY A 27 11.31 10.14 -5.83
CA GLY A 27 10.18 11.02 -5.54
C GLY A 27 9.54 11.71 -6.75
N ILE A 28 9.88 11.34 -7.98
CA ILE A 28 9.13 11.83 -9.14
C ILE A 28 7.79 11.10 -9.16
N LYS A 29 6.73 11.79 -8.73
CA LYS A 29 5.32 11.45 -9.00
C LYS A 29 5.14 11.40 -10.53
N THR A 30 5.54 10.30 -11.15
CA THR A 30 5.21 10.04 -12.54
C THR A 30 3.69 9.95 -12.60
N GLY A 31 3.07 10.68 -13.55
CA GLY A 31 1.62 10.97 -13.60
C GLY A 31 0.69 9.77 -13.44
N GLU A 32 -0.62 10.05 -13.33
CA GLU A 32 -1.67 9.05 -13.11
C GLU A 32 -1.45 7.79 -13.97
N ARG A 33 -0.95 6.73 -13.34
CA ARG A 33 -0.87 5.40 -13.95
C ARG A 33 -2.16 4.66 -13.66
N THR A 34 -2.62 3.89 -14.65
CA THR A 34 -3.72 2.95 -14.45
C THR A 34 -3.30 1.93 -13.38
N PRO A 35 -4.04 1.81 -12.27
CA PRO A 35 -3.71 0.84 -11.23
C PRO A 35 -3.82 -0.58 -11.76
N SER A 36 -2.83 -1.40 -11.41
CA SER A 36 -2.84 -2.82 -11.72
C SER A 36 -3.71 -3.52 -10.68
N LYS A 37 -4.68 -4.33 -11.14
CA LYS A 37 -5.44 -5.18 -10.22
C LYS A 37 -4.55 -6.32 -9.74
N VAL A 38 -4.44 -6.46 -8.43
CA VAL A 38 -3.65 -7.52 -7.78
C VAL A 38 -4.48 -8.18 -6.69
N ALA A 39 -4.29 -9.48 -6.50
CA ALA A 39 -4.84 -10.20 -5.38
C ALA A 39 -4.15 -9.75 -4.08
N ILE A 40 -4.89 -9.70 -2.98
CA ILE A 40 -4.36 -9.29 -1.69
C ILE A 40 -4.65 -10.27 -0.57
N LYS A 41 -3.74 -10.30 0.41
CA LYS A 41 -3.92 -10.97 1.68
C LYS A 41 -3.35 -10.12 2.81
N LEU A 42 -4.07 -10.05 3.93
CA LEU A 42 -3.59 -9.43 5.16
C LEU A 42 -3.05 -10.53 6.08
N LYS A 43 -1.79 -10.44 6.51
CA LYS A 43 -1.18 -11.42 7.42
C LYS A 43 -0.14 -10.74 8.31
N ASN A 44 -0.28 -10.87 9.63
CA ASN A 44 0.70 -10.36 10.61
C ASN A 44 1.14 -8.91 10.33
N ASP A 45 0.19 -7.99 10.13
CA ASP A 45 0.45 -6.58 9.83
C ASP A 45 1.13 -6.31 8.47
N LEU A 46 1.16 -7.30 7.58
CA LEU A 46 1.64 -7.17 6.22
C LEU A 46 0.47 -7.23 5.23
N LEU A 47 0.50 -6.35 4.24
CA LEU A 47 -0.30 -6.45 3.03
C LEU A 47 0.52 -7.22 1.99
N ILE A 48 0.07 -8.42 1.64
CA ILE A 48 0.73 -9.28 0.66
C ILE A 48 0.03 -9.07 -0.68
N LEU A 49 0.75 -8.56 -1.68
CA LEU A 49 0.27 -8.45 -3.07
C LEU A 49 0.67 -9.69 -3.87
N ASN A 50 -0.29 -10.32 -4.55
CA ASN A 50 -0.12 -11.50 -5.39
C ASN A 50 0.71 -12.63 -4.73
N ASP A 51 0.59 -12.82 -3.41
CA ASP A 51 1.38 -13.79 -2.64
C ASP A 51 2.92 -13.60 -2.70
N MET A 52 3.41 -12.48 -3.23
CA MET A 52 4.84 -12.26 -3.49
C MET A 52 5.43 -11.07 -2.75
N ILE A 53 4.70 -9.94 -2.68
CA ILE A 53 5.27 -8.68 -2.17
C ILE A 53 4.66 -8.37 -0.80
N PRO A 54 5.42 -8.55 0.30
CA PRO A 54 4.98 -8.13 1.62
C PRO A 54 5.20 -6.63 1.82
N ILE A 55 4.14 -5.90 2.13
CA ILE A 55 4.17 -4.46 2.39
C ILE A 55 3.87 -4.24 3.87
N PRO A 56 4.72 -3.51 4.61
CA PRO A 56 4.46 -3.21 6.01
C PRO A 56 3.25 -2.27 6.15
N ILE A 57 2.29 -2.64 7.00
CA ILE A 57 1.15 -1.80 7.35
C ILE A 57 1.36 -1.24 8.76
N ASP A 58 1.96 -0.06 8.83
CA ASP A 58 2.15 0.70 10.07
C ASP A 58 1.84 2.18 9.83
N ASP A 59 1.29 2.87 10.83
CA ASP A 59 0.98 4.30 10.78
C ASP A 59 2.17 5.17 10.33
N ARG A 60 3.41 4.74 10.63
CA ARG A 60 4.64 5.41 10.22
C ARG A 60 4.83 5.43 8.71
N TYR A 61 4.33 4.41 8.02
CA TYR A 61 4.46 4.26 6.57
C TYR A 61 3.22 4.75 5.83
N ILE A 62 2.07 4.90 6.50
CA ILE A 62 0.84 5.41 5.88
C ILE A 62 0.93 6.94 5.75
N ALA A 63 1.32 7.36 4.55
CA ALA A 63 1.49 8.76 4.18
C ALA A 63 0.15 9.45 3.87
N GLY A 64 -0.82 8.71 3.32
CA GLY A 64 -2.15 9.22 3.00
C GLY A 64 -3.22 8.14 3.14
N LEU A 65 -4.38 8.53 3.65
CA LEU A 65 -5.56 7.67 3.76
C LEU A 65 -6.79 8.51 3.43
N GLY A 66 -7.58 8.04 2.48
CA GLY A 66 -8.84 8.66 2.06
C GLY A 66 -9.93 7.61 1.90
N ASP A 67 -11.13 8.04 1.51
CA ASP A 67 -12.31 7.16 1.52
C ASP A 67 -12.18 5.91 0.63
N ASN A 68 -11.50 6.04 -0.52
CA ASN A 68 -11.33 4.97 -1.52
C ASN A 68 -9.87 4.78 -1.96
N ASN A 69 -8.91 5.40 -1.26
CA ASN A 69 -7.51 5.29 -1.60
C ASN A 69 -6.60 5.32 -0.36
N ALA A 70 -5.41 4.77 -0.50
CA ALA A 70 -4.37 4.84 0.50
C ALA A 70 -2.99 4.98 -0.16
N GLU A 71 -2.05 5.63 0.53
CA GLU A 71 -0.67 5.74 0.11
C GLU A 71 0.25 5.27 1.25
N ILE A 72 1.05 4.26 0.95
CA ILE A 72 2.07 3.71 1.85
C ILE A 72 3.44 4.06 1.27
N ILE A 73 4.32 4.61 2.10
CA ILE A 73 5.69 4.98 1.74
C ILE A 73 6.62 4.34 2.76
N PHE A 74 7.57 3.54 2.29
CA PHE A 74 8.61 2.95 3.13
C PHE A 74 9.93 2.87 2.37
N THR A 75 11.02 2.69 3.10
CA THR A 75 12.34 2.43 2.53
C THR A 75 12.58 0.92 2.55
N ASP A 76 12.92 0.36 1.39
CA ASP A 76 13.25 -1.06 1.29
C ASP A 76 14.68 -1.35 1.82
N PRO A 77 15.07 -2.63 1.96
CA PRO A 77 16.42 -3.00 2.42
C PRO A 77 17.57 -2.48 1.54
N ASP A 78 17.29 -2.17 0.27
CA ASP A 78 18.25 -1.61 -0.69
C ASP A 78 18.33 -0.06 -0.60
N ASN A 79 17.72 0.54 0.42
CA ASN A 79 17.61 1.99 0.67
C ASN A 79 16.83 2.76 -0.42
N GLN A 80 15.94 2.08 -1.14
CA GLN A 80 15.07 2.69 -2.14
C GLN A 80 13.77 3.12 -1.47
N VAL A 81 13.30 4.33 -1.79
CA VAL A 81 11.99 4.81 -1.33
C VAL A 81 10.92 4.20 -2.24
N VAL A 82 10.03 3.41 -1.64
CA VAL A 82 8.93 2.73 -2.31
C VAL A 82 7.63 3.43 -1.95
N HIS A 83 6.91 3.90 -2.98
CA HIS A 83 5.58 4.46 -2.85
C HIS A 83 4.55 3.46 -3.40
N ILE A 84 3.54 3.15 -2.60
CA ILE A 84 2.47 2.24 -2.97
C ILE A 84 1.16 2.97 -2.82
N LYS A 85 0.49 3.21 -3.95
CA LYS A 85 -0.86 3.77 -3.97
C LYS A 85 -1.86 2.65 -4.18
N ILE A 86 -2.80 2.55 -3.26
CA ILE A 86 -3.89 1.58 -3.23
C ILE A 86 -5.17 2.30 -3.63
N TYR A 87 -5.92 1.69 -4.53
CA TYR A 87 -7.21 2.13 -5.03
C TYR A 87 -8.22 1.00 -4.83
N ILE A 88 -9.36 1.34 -4.24
CA ILE A 88 -10.40 0.37 -3.84
C ILE A 88 -11.67 0.57 -4.66
#